data_AF-A0A087V1D9-F1
#
_entry.id   AF-A0A087V1D9-F1
#
_cell.length_a   1.000
_cell.length_b   1.000
_cell.length_c   1.000
_cell.angle_alpha   90.00
_cell.angle_beta   90.00
_cell.angle_gamma   90.00
#
_symmetry.space_group_name_H-M   'P 1'
#
loop_
_entity.id
_entity.type
_entity.pdbx_description
1 polymer ?
#
loop_
_entity_poly.entity_id
_entity_poly.type
_entity_poly.pdbx_seq_one_letter_code
_entity_poly.pdbx_strand_id
1 'polypeptide(L)'
;MQEEVGHYDLGVGIILGAHQSIGFKGILLFGNESQKKKYLPDLACGKKIAAYCLTEPSSGSDAASIKTRAVPSADGKFFTLNGSKIWISNGGIAEVFTVFAKVPVETPSGSVEKMAAFIVERGFGGVTSGPPEKKMGIKASNTADVFFDDCRVPAENLLGEVGDGFKIAMNILNNGRFGMAACLSGTMRAAIEKATDHAINRTQFGNKICTYGTIQEKIFRMCMAQYITESMAYMVSGTMDRGYVDFQLEAAISKVFASEAAWFVVDEAIQVMGGMGYMRSAGLERVLRDIRIFRIFE
;
A
#
# COMPACT_ATOMS: atom_id res chain seq x y z
N MET A 1 14.72 -6.89 -0.06
CA MET A 1 13.68 -7.67 0.67
C MET A 1 12.30 -7.49 0.07
N GLN A 2 11.79 -6.27 -0.15
CA GLN A 2 10.48 -6.08 -0.81
C GLN A 2 10.44 -6.65 -2.25
N GLU A 3 11.54 -6.55 -3.01
CA GLU A 3 11.64 -7.21 -4.32
C GLU A 3 11.45 -8.72 -4.23
N GLU A 4 12.01 -9.37 -3.22
CA GLU A 4 11.86 -10.81 -3.00
C GLU A 4 10.40 -11.16 -2.73
N VAL A 5 9.73 -10.39 -1.85
CA VAL A 5 8.30 -10.62 -1.59
C VAL A 5 7.47 -10.45 -2.87
N GLY A 6 7.75 -9.42 -3.66
CA GLY A 6 7.07 -9.18 -4.94
C GLY A 6 7.35 -10.25 -5.99
N HIS A 7 8.54 -10.84 -5.98
CA HIS A 7 8.89 -11.97 -6.85
C HIS A 7 7.99 -13.19 -6.58
N TYR A 8 7.66 -13.47 -5.32
CA TYR A 8 6.91 -14.67 -4.94
C TYR A 8 5.40 -14.43 -4.78
N ASP A 9 4.97 -13.44 -3.99
CA ASP A 9 3.56 -13.23 -3.62
C ASP A 9 3.21 -11.78 -3.28
N LEU A 10 2.52 -11.11 -4.21
CA LEU A 10 1.98 -9.76 -4.02
C LEU A 10 0.86 -9.68 -2.98
N GLY A 11 0.11 -10.74 -2.75
CA GLY A 11 -0.90 -10.79 -1.68
C GLY A 11 -0.26 -10.67 -0.30
N VAL A 12 0.80 -11.44 -0.06
CA VAL A 12 1.64 -11.32 1.15
C VAL A 12 2.30 -9.96 1.21
N GLY A 13 2.84 -9.48 0.07
CA GLY A 13 3.43 -8.15 -0.05
C GLY A 13 2.50 -7.03 0.43
N ILE A 14 1.21 -7.08 0.06
CA ILE A 14 0.23 -6.08 0.52
C ILE A 14 -0.12 -6.21 1.99
N ILE A 15 -0.18 -7.41 2.58
CA ILE A 15 -0.38 -7.56 4.03
C ILE A 15 0.76 -6.87 4.80
N LEU A 16 2.00 -7.18 4.42
CA LEU A 16 3.21 -6.65 5.05
C LEU A 16 3.36 -5.14 4.80
N GLY A 17 3.10 -4.69 3.58
CA GLY A 17 3.17 -3.28 3.18
C GLY A 17 2.10 -2.45 3.87
N ALA A 18 0.84 -2.91 3.89
CA ALA A 18 -0.25 -2.23 4.60
C ALA A 18 0.04 -2.12 6.10
N HIS A 19 0.70 -3.11 6.68
CA HIS A 19 1.13 -3.08 8.08
C HIS A 19 2.23 -2.04 8.33
N GLN A 20 3.38 -2.14 7.65
CA GLN A 20 4.58 -1.36 8.01
C GLN A 20 4.86 -0.14 7.13
N SER A 21 4.55 -0.21 5.84
CA SER A 21 4.85 0.87 4.89
C SER A 21 3.93 2.07 5.12
N ILE A 22 2.69 1.81 5.54
CA ILE A 22 1.66 2.83 5.81
C ILE A 22 0.98 2.67 7.17
N GLY A 23 0.63 1.45 7.60
CA GLY A 23 -0.23 1.19 8.75
C GLY A 23 0.28 1.77 10.06
N PHE A 24 1.51 1.45 10.45
CA PHE A 24 2.16 2.06 11.61
C PHE A 24 3.27 3.06 11.26
N LYS A 25 3.49 3.34 9.96
CA LYS A 25 4.53 4.27 9.51
C LYS A 25 4.40 5.64 10.15
N GLY A 26 3.17 6.10 10.37
CA GLY A 26 2.91 7.35 11.09
C GLY A 26 3.56 7.39 12.47
N ILE A 27 3.55 6.29 13.23
CA ILE A 27 4.17 6.20 14.55
C ILE A 27 5.70 6.34 14.45
N LEU A 28 6.31 5.76 13.42
CA LEU A 28 7.75 5.92 13.17
C LEU A 28 8.12 7.38 12.87
N LEU A 29 7.36 8.02 11.98
CA LEU A 29 7.68 9.35 11.46
C LEU A 29 7.29 10.48 12.42
N PHE A 30 6.13 10.37 13.08
CA PHE A 30 5.50 11.45 13.83
C PHE A 30 5.17 11.08 15.29
N GLY A 31 5.38 9.83 15.68
CA GLY A 31 5.12 9.39 17.06
C GLY A 31 6.09 10.04 18.04
N ASN A 32 5.57 10.45 19.19
CA ASN A 32 6.42 10.84 20.32
C ASN A 32 7.06 9.60 20.97
N GLU A 33 8.00 9.82 21.90
CA GLU A 33 8.75 8.73 22.53
C GLU A 33 7.85 7.71 23.26
N SER A 34 6.78 8.16 23.93
CA SER A 34 5.89 7.25 24.65
C SER A 34 5.06 6.39 23.70
N GLN A 35 4.55 6.98 22.61
CA GLN A 35 3.84 6.26 21.54
C GLN A 35 4.77 5.23 20.88
N LYS A 36 5.98 5.64 20.51
CA LYS A 36 6.97 4.74 19.88
C LYS A 36 7.29 3.55 20.79
N LYS A 37 7.61 3.82 22.07
CA LYS A 37 7.92 2.78 23.05
C LYS A 37 6.74 1.85 23.32
N LYS A 38 5.51 2.37 23.31
CA LYS A 38 4.28 1.59 23.56
C LYS A 38 3.93 0.67 22.39
N TYR A 39 3.98 1.16 21.15
CA TYR A 39 3.41 0.44 20.01
C TYR A 39 4.43 -0.32 19.17
N LEU A 40 5.60 0.25 18.90
CA LEU A 40 6.54 -0.31 17.92
C LEU A 40 7.05 -1.72 18.25
N PRO A 41 7.31 -2.11 19.52
CA PRO A 41 7.77 -3.47 19.82
C PRO A 41 6.78 -4.56 19.39
N ASP A 42 5.50 -4.42 19.74
CA ASP A 42 4.45 -5.39 19.40
C ASP A 42 4.13 -5.40 17.90
N LEU A 43 4.26 -4.23 17.24
CA LEU A 43 4.10 -4.11 15.79
C LEU A 43 5.27 -4.76 15.03
N ALA A 44 6.51 -4.51 15.43
CA ALA A 44 7.70 -5.03 14.77
C ALA A 44 7.80 -6.56 14.81
N CYS A 45 7.30 -7.19 15.88
CA CYS A 45 7.26 -8.65 15.99
C CYS A 45 5.96 -9.28 15.45
N GLY A 46 5.03 -8.47 14.92
CA GLY A 46 3.76 -8.95 14.35
C GLY A 46 2.75 -9.47 15.38
N LYS A 47 2.97 -9.24 16.68
CA LYS A 47 2.00 -9.59 17.74
C LYS A 47 0.73 -8.75 17.62
N LYS A 48 0.86 -7.51 17.15
CA LYS A 48 -0.28 -6.68 16.71
C LYS A 48 -0.09 -6.33 15.24
N ILE A 49 -1.14 -6.46 14.44
CA ILE A 49 -1.16 -6.04 13.04
C ILE A 49 -1.70 -4.61 12.95
N ALA A 50 -1.22 -3.87 11.96
CA ALA A 50 -1.58 -2.48 11.73
C ALA A 50 -2.34 -2.30 10.42
N ALA A 51 -3.20 -1.29 10.40
CA ALA A 51 -3.92 -0.84 9.22
C ALA A 51 -3.92 0.69 9.10
N TYR A 52 -4.00 1.17 7.87
CA TYR A 52 -4.06 2.59 7.53
C TYR A 52 -5.49 2.97 7.12
N CYS A 53 -6.13 3.84 7.90
CA CYS A 53 -7.56 4.12 7.84
C CYS A 53 -7.84 5.55 7.34
N LEU A 54 -7.71 5.76 6.03
CA LEU A 54 -7.98 7.05 5.37
C LEU A 54 -9.26 7.03 4.55
N THR A 55 -9.33 6.14 3.56
CA THR A 55 -10.38 6.10 2.53
C THR A 55 -11.78 5.88 3.12
N GLU A 56 -12.75 6.58 2.55
CA GLU A 56 -14.16 6.54 2.92
C GLU A 56 -15.04 6.34 1.68
N PRO A 57 -16.30 5.88 1.84
CA PRO A 57 -17.20 5.73 0.70
C PRO A 57 -17.34 6.99 -0.16
N SER A 58 -17.22 8.18 0.44
CA SER A 58 -17.28 9.46 -0.27
C SER A 58 -15.92 10.09 -0.62
N SER A 59 -14.80 9.50 -0.17
CA SER A 59 -13.49 10.16 -0.23
C SER A 59 -12.37 9.16 -0.50
N GLY A 60 -11.83 9.21 -1.73
CA GLY A 60 -10.68 8.44 -2.19
C GLY A 60 -9.49 9.37 -2.48
N SER A 61 -9.35 9.78 -3.75
CA SER A 61 -8.28 10.69 -4.19
C SER A 61 -8.32 12.05 -3.49
N ASP A 62 -9.52 12.58 -3.25
CA ASP A 62 -9.71 13.78 -2.43
C ASP A 62 -9.74 13.39 -0.94
N ALA A 63 -8.57 13.16 -0.37
CA ALA A 63 -8.42 12.80 1.04
C ALA A 63 -8.89 13.93 1.99
N ALA A 64 -8.95 15.18 1.53
CA ALA A 64 -9.33 16.31 2.38
C ALA A 64 -10.83 16.31 2.72
N SER A 65 -11.68 15.63 1.94
CA SER A 65 -13.14 15.61 2.10
C SER A 65 -13.69 14.49 2.99
N ILE A 66 -12.83 13.74 3.70
CA ILE A 66 -13.29 12.73 4.66
C ILE A 66 -14.29 13.29 5.67
N LYS A 67 -15.19 12.43 6.14
CA LYS A 67 -16.32 12.72 7.01
C LYS A 67 -16.25 12.05 8.37
N THR A 68 -15.38 11.06 8.58
CA THR A 68 -15.12 10.50 9.93
C THR A 68 -14.75 11.64 10.88
N ARG A 69 -15.36 11.68 12.06
CA ARG A 69 -15.22 12.77 13.04
C ARG A 69 -14.66 12.28 14.37
N ALA A 70 -13.85 13.11 14.99
CA ALA A 70 -13.33 12.91 16.34
C ALA A 70 -13.63 14.17 17.16
N VAL A 71 -14.57 14.07 18.12
CA VAL A 71 -14.99 15.20 18.96
C VAL A 71 -14.27 15.12 20.30
N PRO A 72 -13.54 16.17 20.74
CA PRO A 72 -12.86 16.16 22.02
C PRO A 72 -13.85 16.10 23.18
N SER A 73 -13.52 15.37 24.24
CA SER A 73 -14.28 15.36 25.48
C SER A 73 -14.18 16.73 26.16
N ALA A 74 -15.17 17.07 26.99
CA ALA A 74 -15.19 18.34 27.72
C ALA A 74 -13.98 18.52 28.66
N ASP A 75 -13.44 17.42 29.19
CA ASP A 75 -12.24 17.42 30.03
C ASP A 75 -10.92 17.25 29.24
N GLY A 76 -10.99 17.17 27.90
CA GLY A 76 -9.84 17.07 27.00
C GLY A 76 -9.06 15.76 27.09
N LYS A 77 -9.56 14.75 27.80
CA LYS A 77 -8.83 13.48 28.04
C LYS A 77 -8.94 12.48 26.90
N PHE A 78 -9.99 12.58 26.08
CA PHE A 78 -10.19 11.67 24.95
C PHE A 78 -10.95 12.36 23.82
N PHE A 79 -11.00 11.69 22.67
CA PHE A 79 -11.85 12.02 21.54
C PHE A 79 -12.87 10.90 21.35
N THR A 80 -14.12 11.25 21.08
CA THR A 80 -15.13 10.29 20.62
C THR A 80 -15.08 10.23 19.09
N LEU A 81 -14.63 9.10 18.56
CA LEU A 81 -14.45 8.85 17.13
C LEU A 81 -15.67 8.13 16.55
N ASN A 82 -16.27 8.72 15.51
CA ASN A 82 -17.42 8.18 14.79
C ASN A 82 -17.21 8.26 13.28
N GLY A 83 -17.49 7.15 12.59
CA GLY A 83 -17.44 7.07 11.12
C GLY A 83 -17.14 5.68 10.60
N SER A 84 -16.88 5.60 9.30
CA SER A 84 -16.58 4.35 8.61
C SER A 84 -15.49 4.56 7.57
N LYS A 85 -14.60 3.59 7.45
CA LYS A 85 -13.56 3.51 6.45
C LYS A 85 -13.81 2.33 5.54
N ILE A 86 -13.50 2.47 4.26
CA ILE A 86 -13.77 1.47 3.22
C ILE A 86 -12.48 0.96 2.60
N TRP A 87 -12.46 -0.32 2.23
CA TRP A 87 -11.34 -1.00 1.59
C TRP A 87 -10.00 -0.91 2.34
N ILE A 88 -10.08 -1.05 3.67
CA ILE A 88 -8.89 -0.98 4.50
C ILE A 88 -8.15 -2.31 4.44
N SER A 89 -6.95 -2.28 3.87
CA SER A 89 -6.01 -3.40 3.93
C SER A 89 -5.70 -3.73 5.39
N ASN A 90 -5.77 -5.01 5.74
CA ASN A 90 -5.71 -5.52 7.12
C ASN A 90 -6.88 -5.09 8.04
N GLY A 91 -7.91 -4.39 7.54
CA GLY A 91 -8.99 -3.83 8.37
C GLY A 91 -9.74 -4.86 9.23
N GLY A 92 -9.86 -6.10 8.76
CA GLY A 92 -10.49 -7.21 9.48
C GLY A 92 -9.57 -7.97 10.44
N ILE A 93 -8.26 -7.68 10.44
CA ILE A 93 -7.28 -8.41 11.26
C ILE A 93 -6.43 -7.50 12.15
N ALA A 94 -6.37 -6.19 11.87
CA ALA A 94 -5.53 -5.27 12.61
C ALA A 94 -6.09 -4.94 14.00
N GLU A 95 -5.19 -4.72 14.95
CA GLU A 95 -5.44 -4.32 16.33
C GLU A 95 -5.01 -2.89 16.59
N VAL A 96 -4.18 -2.31 15.71
CA VAL A 96 -3.74 -0.90 15.75
C VAL A 96 -4.05 -0.25 14.40
N PHE A 97 -4.64 0.93 14.44
CA PHE A 97 -5.00 1.69 13.24
C PHE A 97 -4.39 3.08 13.29
N THR A 98 -3.83 3.54 12.18
CA THR A 98 -3.63 4.97 11.96
C THR A 98 -4.90 5.52 11.30
N VAL A 99 -5.74 6.24 12.06
CA VAL A 99 -7.05 6.72 11.62
C VAL A 99 -7.02 8.22 11.38
N PHE A 100 -7.57 8.66 10.25
CA PHE A 100 -7.74 10.08 9.93
C PHE A 100 -9.18 10.51 10.12
N ALA A 101 -9.38 11.60 10.85
CA ALA A 101 -10.70 12.14 11.18
C ALA A 101 -10.69 13.67 11.23
N LYS A 102 -11.85 14.28 11.04
CA LYS A 102 -12.09 15.71 11.24
C LYS A 102 -12.36 15.99 12.72
N VAL A 103 -11.64 16.95 13.26
CA VAL A 103 -11.79 17.47 14.62
C VAL A 103 -12.37 18.88 14.51
N PRO A 104 -13.49 19.20 15.20
CA PRO A 104 -13.95 20.57 15.31
C PRO A 104 -12.98 21.36 16.17
N VAL A 105 -12.58 22.54 15.69
CA VAL A 105 -11.66 23.45 16.35
C VAL A 105 -12.33 24.82 16.43
N GLU A 106 -12.53 25.30 17.65
CA GLU A 106 -13.07 26.63 17.88
C GLU A 106 -12.06 27.71 17.46
N THR A 107 -12.55 28.70 16.73
CA THR A 107 -11.80 29.88 16.30
C THR A 107 -12.60 31.15 16.62
N PRO A 108 -11.98 32.35 16.63
CA PRO A 108 -12.71 33.59 16.85
C PRO A 108 -13.86 33.84 15.86
N SER A 109 -13.80 33.25 14.66
CA SER A 109 -14.83 33.35 13.61
C SER A 109 -15.81 32.16 13.58
N GLY A 110 -15.79 31.28 14.60
CA GLY A 110 -16.63 30.09 14.70
C GLY A 110 -15.85 28.78 14.69
N SER A 111 -16.55 27.66 14.58
CA SER A 111 -15.93 26.32 14.57
C SER A 111 -15.49 25.94 13.16
N VAL A 112 -14.23 25.50 13.02
CA VAL A 112 -13.68 24.98 11.75
C VAL A 112 -13.24 23.53 11.91
N GLU A 113 -13.33 22.74 10.85
CA GLU A 113 -12.91 21.34 10.90
C GLU A 113 -11.49 21.15 10.36
N LYS A 114 -10.64 20.59 11.22
CA LYS A 114 -9.26 20.27 10.88
C LYS A 114 -9.06 18.76 10.86
N MET A 115 -8.31 18.25 9.89
CA MET A 115 -7.97 16.83 9.87
C MET A 115 -6.89 16.54 10.91
N ALA A 116 -7.05 15.47 11.67
CA ALA A 116 -6.07 14.93 12.59
C ALA A 116 -5.81 13.44 12.31
N ALA A 117 -4.67 12.95 12.78
CA ALA A 117 -4.31 11.53 12.74
C ALA A 117 -4.31 10.96 14.16
N PHE A 118 -4.80 9.73 14.32
CA PHE A 118 -4.91 9.06 15.61
C PHE A 118 -4.33 7.65 15.52
N ILE A 119 -3.66 7.22 16.59
CA ILE A 119 -3.39 5.81 16.84
C ILE A 119 -4.63 5.25 17.54
N VAL A 120 -5.35 4.32 16.93
CA VAL A 120 -6.55 3.72 17.52
C VAL A 120 -6.29 2.25 17.79
N GLU A 121 -6.53 1.78 19.01
CA GLU A 121 -6.48 0.35 19.31
C GLU A 121 -7.88 -0.24 19.14
N ARG A 122 -7.99 -1.43 18.52
CA ARG A 122 -9.27 -2.15 18.43
C ARG A 122 -9.90 -2.35 19.82
N GLY A 123 -9.05 -2.56 20.83
CA GLY A 123 -9.44 -2.77 22.23
C GLY A 123 -10.02 -1.55 22.95
N PHE A 124 -10.03 -0.35 22.34
CA PHE A 124 -10.70 0.83 22.91
C PHE A 124 -12.23 0.71 22.93
N GLY A 125 -12.79 -0.29 22.22
CA GLY A 125 -14.23 -0.46 22.09
C GLY A 125 -14.81 0.44 20.99
N GLY A 126 -15.98 0.06 20.47
CA GLY A 126 -16.59 0.80 19.36
C GLY A 126 -15.90 0.61 18.01
N VAL A 127 -14.97 -0.35 17.88
CA VAL A 127 -14.24 -0.64 16.63
C VAL A 127 -14.64 -2.01 16.09
N THR A 128 -15.31 -2.04 14.94
CA THR A 128 -15.72 -3.27 14.26
C THR A 128 -15.27 -3.27 12.80
N SER A 129 -15.40 -4.39 12.11
CA SER A 129 -15.03 -4.51 10.70
C SER A 129 -15.99 -5.41 9.93
N GLY A 130 -16.17 -5.12 8.65
CA GLY A 130 -16.94 -5.94 7.73
C GLY A 130 -16.24 -7.27 7.38
N PRO A 131 -16.92 -8.16 6.63
CA PRO A 131 -16.29 -9.36 6.10
C PRO A 131 -15.20 -9.02 5.08
N PRO A 132 -14.24 -9.93 4.82
CA PRO A 132 -13.24 -9.73 3.78
C PRO A 132 -13.86 -9.57 2.39
N GLU A 133 -13.44 -8.52 1.68
CA GLU A 133 -13.95 -8.18 0.34
C GLU A 133 -13.50 -9.18 -0.74
N LYS A 134 -14.43 -9.51 -1.65
CA LYS A 134 -14.13 -10.33 -2.83
C LYS A 134 -13.62 -9.44 -3.96
N LYS A 135 -12.36 -9.64 -4.35
CA LYS A 135 -11.65 -8.82 -5.34
C LYS A 135 -10.95 -9.65 -6.41
N MET A 136 -10.53 -9.00 -7.50
CA MET A 136 -9.90 -9.61 -8.67
C MET A 136 -8.61 -10.36 -8.33
N GLY A 137 -7.70 -9.69 -7.64
CA GLY A 137 -6.38 -10.20 -7.24
C GLY A 137 -6.04 -9.86 -5.80
N ILE A 138 -4.79 -10.09 -5.41
CA ILE A 138 -4.23 -10.00 -4.06
C ILE A 138 -5.18 -10.60 -3.02
N LYS A 139 -5.79 -11.75 -3.36
CA LYS A 139 -6.89 -12.36 -2.61
C LYS A 139 -6.49 -12.82 -1.21
N ALA A 140 -5.20 -13.08 -0.99
CA ALA A 140 -4.65 -13.41 0.32
C ALA A 140 -4.67 -12.20 1.27
N SER A 141 -4.57 -10.97 0.74
CA SER A 141 -4.62 -9.76 1.55
C SER A 141 -6.02 -9.50 2.06
N ASN A 142 -6.17 -9.30 3.38
CA ASN A 142 -7.42 -8.88 3.97
C ASN A 142 -7.75 -7.45 3.51
N THR A 143 -8.98 -7.23 3.08
CA THR A 143 -9.53 -5.90 2.78
C THR A 143 -10.93 -5.87 3.37
N ALA A 144 -11.22 -4.91 4.24
CA ALA A 144 -12.52 -4.83 4.91
C ALA A 144 -12.89 -3.38 5.17
N ASP A 145 -14.18 -3.14 5.36
CA ASP A 145 -14.65 -1.92 6.01
C ASP A 145 -14.26 -1.94 7.49
N VAL A 146 -14.03 -0.75 8.04
CA VAL A 146 -13.78 -0.55 9.48
C VAL A 146 -14.72 0.52 9.99
N PHE A 147 -15.47 0.20 11.04
CA PHE A 147 -16.47 1.08 11.63
C PHE A 147 -16.02 1.54 13.01
N PHE A 148 -16.24 2.82 13.28
CA PHE A 148 -15.97 3.48 14.56
C PHE A 148 -17.31 4.03 15.07
N ASP A 149 -17.80 3.50 16.18
CA ASP A 149 -19.07 3.85 16.81
C ASP A 149 -18.81 4.18 18.28
N ASP A 150 -18.85 5.48 18.60
CA ASP A 150 -18.50 6.05 19.91
C ASP A 150 -17.17 5.53 20.50
N CYS A 151 -16.19 5.28 19.62
CA CYS A 151 -14.86 4.81 20.01
C CYS A 151 -14.12 5.91 20.78
N ARG A 152 -13.77 5.65 22.05
CA ARG A 152 -13.06 6.60 22.90
C ARG A 152 -11.54 6.47 22.71
N VAL A 153 -10.96 7.42 21.99
CA VAL A 153 -9.52 7.47 21.72
C VAL A 153 -8.85 8.41 22.73
N PRO A 154 -7.90 7.94 23.56
CA PRO A 154 -7.20 8.81 24.51
C PRO A 154 -6.52 10.01 23.81
N ALA A 155 -6.45 11.17 24.47
CA ALA A 155 -5.85 12.36 23.86
C ALA A 155 -4.36 12.18 23.53
N GLU A 156 -3.65 11.38 24.33
CA GLU A 156 -2.24 11.01 24.10
C GLU A 156 -2.03 10.10 22.88
N ASN A 157 -3.12 9.58 22.29
CA ASN A 157 -3.09 8.79 21.06
C ASN A 157 -3.25 9.66 19.79
N LEU A 158 -3.36 10.98 19.92
CA LEU A 158 -3.20 11.91 18.81
C LEU A 158 -1.78 11.80 18.25
N LEU A 159 -1.67 11.59 16.94
CA LEU A 159 -0.41 11.50 16.24
C LEU A 159 -0.09 12.84 15.57
N GLY A 160 0.92 13.54 16.07
CA GLY A 160 1.17 14.95 15.72
C GLY A 160 0.16 15.88 16.38
N GLU A 161 -0.24 16.96 15.70
CA GLU A 161 -1.20 17.93 16.21
C GLU A 161 -2.53 17.92 15.44
N VAL A 162 -3.58 18.49 16.05
CA VAL A 162 -4.86 18.71 15.36
C VAL A 162 -4.64 19.72 14.21
N GLY A 163 -4.89 19.28 12.98
CA GLY A 163 -4.58 20.05 11.76
C GLY A 163 -3.47 19.45 10.93
N ASP A 164 -2.59 18.64 11.52
CA ASP A 164 -1.51 17.99 10.79
C ASP A 164 -1.95 16.74 10.01
N GLY A 165 -3.19 16.27 10.21
CA GLY A 165 -3.62 14.96 9.71
C GLY A 165 -3.44 14.77 8.20
N PHE A 166 -3.72 15.80 7.40
CA PHE A 166 -3.51 15.73 5.94
C PHE A 166 -2.02 15.65 5.58
N LYS A 167 -1.18 16.46 6.24
CA LYS A 167 0.27 16.43 6.06
C LYS A 167 0.83 15.06 6.44
N ILE A 168 0.39 14.50 7.57
CA ILE A 168 0.81 13.18 8.06
C ILE A 168 0.42 12.09 7.05
N ALA A 169 -0.84 12.10 6.57
CA ALA A 169 -1.30 11.16 5.55
C ALA A 169 -0.40 11.20 4.30
N MET A 170 -0.14 12.39 3.77
CA MET A 170 0.67 12.56 2.55
C MET A 170 2.12 12.14 2.76
N ASN A 171 2.72 12.45 3.92
CA ASN A 171 4.10 12.04 4.23
C ASN A 171 4.23 10.52 4.39
N ILE A 172 3.23 9.85 4.98
CA ILE A 172 3.21 8.39 5.09
C ILE A 172 3.18 7.75 3.71
N LEU A 173 2.26 8.17 2.83
CA LEU A 173 2.13 7.64 1.47
C LEU A 173 3.41 7.92 0.67
N ASN A 174 3.92 9.17 0.71
CA ASN A 174 5.13 9.54 0.00
C ASN A 174 6.35 8.71 0.43
N ASN A 175 6.50 8.47 1.74
CA ASN A 175 7.58 7.64 2.28
C ASN A 175 7.44 6.16 1.91
N GLY A 176 6.23 5.66 1.67
CA GLY A 176 5.97 4.26 1.28
C GLY A 176 6.12 3.96 -0.21
N ARG A 177 5.97 4.96 -1.09
CA ARG A 177 5.85 4.79 -2.55
C ARG A 177 6.99 4.05 -3.24
N PHE A 178 8.24 4.32 -2.85
CA PHE A 178 9.40 3.65 -3.45
C PHE A 178 9.34 2.12 -3.29
N GLY A 179 8.73 1.67 -2.19
CA GLY A 179 8.59 0.25 -1.89
C GLY A 179 7.69 -0.49 -2.89
N MET A 180 6.76 0.22 -3.51
CA MET A 180 5.96 -0.34 -4.59
C MET A 180 6.81 -0.65 -5.82
N ALA A 181 7.68 0.28 -6.22
CA ALA A 181 8.59 0.06 -7.33
C ALA A 181 9.56 -1.10 -7.05
N ALA A 182 10.08 -1.19 -5.83
CA ALA A 182 10.93 -2.31 -5.40
C ALA A 182 10.19 -3.66 -5.44
N CYS A 183 8.94 -3.72 -4.98
CA CYS A 183 8.13 -4.94 -5.03
C CYS A 183 7.85 -5.37 -6.48
N LEU A 184 7.48 -4.41 -7.33
CA LEU A 184 7.15 -4.67 -8.73
C LEU A 184 8.37 -5.00 -9.59
N SER A 185 9.58 -4.55 -9.24
CA SER A 185 10.80 -4.98 -9.94
C SER A 185 11.04 -6.48 -9.79
N GLY A 186 10.84 -7.03 -8.59
CA GLY A 186 10.92 -8.47 -8.34
C GLY A 186 9.80 -9.25 -9.03
N THR A 187 8.59 -8.70 -9.07
CA THR A 187 7.46 -9.26 -9.82
C THR A 187 7.79 -9.42 -11.31
N MET A 188 8.35 -8.36 -11.90
CA MET A 188 8.76 -8.39 -13.31
C MET A 188 9.89 -9.40 -13.56
N ARG A 189 10.86 -9.50 -12.65
CA ARG A 189 11.93 -10.50 -12.72
C ARG A 189 11.35 -11.91 -12.80
N ALA A 190 10.41 -12.27 -11.93
CA ALA A 190 9.74 -13.57 -11.94
C ALA A 190 8.97 -13.86 -13.25
N ALA A 191 8.30 -12.85 -13.80
CA ALA A 191 7.56 -12.99 -15.05
C ALA A 191 8.49 -13.16 -16.27
N ILE A 192 9.61 -12.41 -16.31
CA ILE A 192 10.64 -12.51 -17.34
C ILE A 192 11.30 -13.89 -17.32
N GLU A 193 11.61 -14.43 -16.14
CA GLU A 193 12.17 -15.78 -15.99
C GLU A 193 11.26 -16.84 -16.61
N LYS A 194 9.96 -16.81 -16.30
CA LYS A 194 8.96 -17.73 -16.88
C LYS A 194 8.83 -17.58 -18.40
N ALA A 195 8.77 -16.34 -18.89
CA ALA A 195 8.65 -16.08 -20.32
C ALA A 195 9.89 -16.55 -21.09
N THR A 196 11.08 -16.30 -20.53
CA THR A 196 12.35 -16.70 -21.13
C THR A 196 12.52 -18.21 -21.13
N ASP A 197 12.22 -18.90 -20.02
CA ASP A 197 12.23 -20.36 -19.95
C ASP A 197 11.28 -20.98 -20.99
N HIS A 198 10.07 -20.44 -21.13
CA HIS A 198 9.16 -20.87 -22.18
C HIS A 198 9.76 -20.66 -23.58
N ALA A 199 10.35 -19.49 -23.83
CA ALA A 199 10.86 -19.12 -25.13
C ALA A 199 12.01 -20.01 -25.62
N ILE A 200 12.92 -20.41 -24.71
CA ILE A 200 14.05 -21.28 -25.05
C ILE A 200 13.65 -22.75 -25.24
N ASN A 201 12.57 -23.19 -24.56
CA ASN A 201 12.15 -24.58 -24.58
C ASN A 201 11.06 -24.88 -25.63
N ARG A 202 10.23 -23.91 -25.99
CA ARG A 202 9.12 -24.10 -26.94
C ARG A 202 9.61 -24.14 -28.39
N THR A 203 9.32 -25.23 -29.10
CA THR A 203 9.51 -25.33 -30.56
C THR A 203 8.19 -25.01 -31.29
N GLN A 204 8.24 -24.12 -32.28
CA GLN A 204 7.15 -23.85 -33.23
C GLN A 204 7.73 -23.49 -34.58
N PHE A 205 7.04 -23.79 -35.69
CA PHE A 205 7.54 -23.55 -37.06
C PHE A 205 8.99 -24.02 -37.28
N GLY A 206 9.34 -25.18 -36.70
CA GLY A 206 10.65 -25.83 -36.84
C GLY A 206 11.78 -25.29 -35.97
N ASN A 207 11.60 -24.21 -35.19
CA ASN A 207 12.67 -23.62 -34.37
C ASN A 207 12.22 -23.32 -32.94
N LYS A 208 13.17 -23.08 -32.03
CA LYS A 208 12.85 -22.53 -30.70
C LYS A 208 12.31 -21.11 -30.85
N ILE A 209 11.24 -20.76 -30.13
CA ILE A 209 10.59 -19.48 -30.38
C ILE A 209 11.47 -18.27 -30.03
N CYS A 210 12.49 -18.46 -29.17
CA CYS A 210 13.50 -17.43 -28.88
C CYS A 210 14.32 -16.98 -30.11
N THR A 211 14.29 -17.73 -31.23
CA THR A 211 14.96 -17.33 -32.48
C THR A 211 14.16 -16.34 -33.32
N TYR A 212 12.87 -16.12 -33.00
CA TYR A 212 12.02 -15.18 -33.75
C TYR A 212 12.15 -13.76 -33.21
N GLY A 213 12.38 -12.80 -34.11
CA GLY A 213 12.59 -11.39 -33.75
C GLY A 213 11.45 -10.78 -32.93
N THR A 214 10.20 -11.19 -33.17
CA THR A 214 9.04 -10.72 -32.39
C THR A 214 9.09 -11.18 -30.93
N ILE A 215 9.62 -12.36 -30.64
CA ILE A 215 9.82 -12.85 -29.26
C ILE A 215 11.01 -12.14 -28.63
N GLN A 216 12.11 -11.95 -29.38
CA GLN A 216 13.28 -11.22 -28.91
C GLN A 216 12.94 -9.78 -28.52
N GLU A 217 12.15 -9.08 -29.33
CA GLU A 217 11.70 -7.72 -29.04
C GLU A 217 10.85 -7.66 -27.76
N LYS A 218 9.94 -8.61 -27.55
CA LYS A 218 9.12 -8.68 -26.34
C LYS A 218 9.99 -8.86 -25.10
N ILE A 219 10.88 -9.86 -25.09
CA ILE A 219 11.78 -10.11 -23.96
C ILE A 219 12.69 -8.90 -23.71
N PHE A 220 13.23 -8.28 -24.76
CA PHE A 220 14.04 -7.06 -24.66
C PHE A 220 13.28 -5.92 -23.98
N ARG A 221 12.06 -5.62 -24.44
CA ARG A 221 11.21 -4.56 -23.84
C ARG A 221 10.84 -4.87 -22.40
N MET A 222 10.57 -6.14 -22.08
CA MET A 222 10.29 -6.56 -20.71
C MET A 222 11.50 -6.32 -19.78
N CYS A 223 12.70 -6.71 -20.22
CA CYS A 223 13.94 -6.48 -19.45
C CYS A 223 14.25 -4.99 -19.26
N MET A 224 14.04 -4.16 -20.29
CA MET A 224 14.21 -2.70 -20.15
C MET A 224 13.25 -2.11 -19.11
N ALA A 225 11.98 -2.51 -19.15
CA ALA A 225 10.97 -2.04 -18.20
C ALA A 225 11.31 -2.43 -16.76
N GLN A 226 11.80 -3.66 -16.55
CA GLN A 226 12.26 -4.13 -15.25
C GLN A 226 13.49 -3.36 -14.77
N TYR A 227 14.50 -3.17 -15.63
CA TYR A 227 15.74 -2.47 -15.30
C TYR A 227 15.48 -1.01 -14.88
N ILE A 228 14.64 -0.29 -15.63
CA ILE A 228 14.29 1.10 -15.32
C ILE A 228 13.57 1.16 -13.95
N THR A 229 12.63 0.25 -13.73
CA THR A 229 11.87 0.21 -12.47
C THR A 229 12.75 -0.09 -11.26
N GLU A 230 13.63 -1.09 -11.37
CA GLU A 230 14.59 -1.44 -10.32
C GLU A 230 15.54 -0.28 -10.03
N SER A 231 16.07 0.35 -11.09
CA SER A 231 16.93 1.52 -10.97
C SER A 231 16.24 2.67 -10.23
N MET A 232 14.99 2.98 -10.57
CA MET A 232 14.20 4.01 -9.90
C MET A 232 13.95 3.67 -8.43
N ALA A 233 13.58 2.42 -8.13
CA ALA A 233 13.31 1.98 -6.76
C ALA A 233 14.52 2.20 -5.84
N TYR A 234 15.70 1.75 -6.27
CA TYR A 234 16.94 1.89 -5.51
C TYR A 234 17.50 3.32 -5.51
N MET A 235 17.28 4.09 -6.57
CA MET A 235 17.63 5.51 -6.59
C MET A 235 16.83 6.28 -5.54
N VAL A 236 15.50 6.11 -5.50
CA VAL A 236 14.64 6.82 -4.54
C VAL A 236 14.97 6.39 -3.11
N SER A 237 15.12 5.09 -2.84
CA SER A 237 15.48 4.64 -1.49
C SER A 237 16.87 5.14 -1.07
N GLY A 238 17.85 5.12 -1.97
CA GLY A 238 19.19 5.64 -1.70
C GLY A 238 19.21 7.15 -1.45
N THR A 239 18.36 7.90 -2.13
CA THR A 239 18.13 9.33 -1.86
C THR A 239 17.54 9.54 -0.47
N MET A 240 16.54 8.75 -0.09
CA MET A 240 15.95 8.82 1.26
C MET A 240 16.96 8.48 2.36
N ASP A 241 17.76 7.43 2.18
CA ASP A 241 18.78 6.99 3.16
C ASP A 241 19.89 8.03 3.36
N ARG A 242 20.16 8.87 2.35
CA ARG A 242 21.09 10.01 2.45
C ARG A 242 20.49 11.23 3.15
N GLY A 243 19.24 11.16 3.59
CA GLY A 243 18.55 12.21 4.33
C GLY A 243 17.95 13.31 3.46
N TYR A 244 17.82 13.09 2.14
CA TYR A 244 17.09 14.04 1.29
C TYR A 244 15.60 14.01 1.64
N VAL A 245 15.01 15.20 1.75
CA VAL A 245 13.60 15.37 2.13
C VAL A 245 12.70 15.69 0.93
N ASP A 246 13.28 16.15 -0.18
CA ASP A 246 12.57 16.43 -1.43
C ASP A 246 12.84 15.32 -2.44
N PHE A 247 11.91 14.36 -2.49
CA PHE A 247 11.93 13.21 -3.41
C PHE A 247 10.53 12.83 -3.88
N GLN A 248 9.54 13.69 -3.60
CA GLN A 248 8.12 13.37 -3.80
C GLN A 248 7.76 13.16 -5.27
N LEU A 249 8.44 13.89 -6.16
CA LEU A 249 8.25 13.77 -7.60
C LEU A 249 8.82 12.45 -8.12
N GLU A 250 10.04 12.10 -7.73
CA GLU A 250 10.71 10.85 -8.10
C GLU A 250 9.97 9.63 -7.54
N ALA A 251 9.47 9.73 -6.30
CA ALA A 251 8.62 8.70 -5.70
C ALA A 251 7.30 8.51 -6.49
N ALA A 252 6.67 9.59 -6.95
CA ALA A 252 5.47 9.49 -7.78
C ALA A 252 5.76 8.92 -9.18
N ILE A 253 6.84 9.38 -9.84
CA ILE A 253 7.28 8.87 -11.15
C ILE A 253 7.55 7.37 -11.07
N SER A 254 8.33 6.95 -10.07
CA SER A 254 8.67 5.54 -9.89
C SER A 254 7.43 4.68 -9.66
N LYS A 255 6.47 5.12 -8.84
CA LYS A 255 5.22 4.39 -8.60
C LYS A 255 4.40 4.22 -9.89
N VAL A 256 4.20 5.30 -10.64
CA VAL A 256 3.41 5.27 -11.88
C VAL A 256 4.09 4.35 -12.88
N PHE A 257 5.37 4.60 -13.18
CA PHE A 257 6.14 3.81 -14.15
C PHE A 257 6.17 2.33 -13.77
N ALA A 258 6.51 2.00 -12.53
CA ALA A 258 6.60 0.61 -12.08
C ALA A 258 5.28 -0.14 -12.22
N SER A 259 4.16 0.49 -11.85
CA SER A 259 2.84 -0.14 -11.91
C SER A 259 2.38 -0.44 -13.34
N GLU A 260 2.70 0.42 -14.29
CA GLU A 260 2.39 0.24 -15.71
C GLU A 260 3.38 -0.73 -16.39
N ALA A 261 4.66 -0.62 -16.05
CA ALA A 261 5.71 -1.52 -16.51
C ALA A 261 5.43 -2.96 -16.08
N ALA A 262 5.09 -3.20 -14.81
CA ALA A 262 4.76 -4.54 -14.34
C ALA A 262 3.52 -5.11 -15.02
N TRP A 263 2.50 -4.28 -15.27
CA TRP A 263 1.34 -4.68 -16.07
C TRP A 263 1.75 -5.15 -17.46
N PHE A 264 2.52 -4.33 -18.19
CA PHE A 264 3.04 -4.66 -19.51
C PHE A 264 3.88 -5.96 -19.51
N VAL A 265 4.81 -6.10 -18.56
CA VAL A 265 5.69 -7.26 -18.49
C VAL A 265 4.92 -8.56 -18.27
N VAL A 266 3.96 -8.57 -17.34
CA VAL A 266 3.18 -9.78 -17.03
C VAL A 266 2.22 -10.13 -18.17
N ASP A 267 1.62 -9.13 -18.81
CA ASP A 267 0.78 -9.32 -20.00
C ASP A 267 1.59 -9.92 -21.17
N GLU A 268 2.77 -9.38 -21.44
CA GLU A 268 3.66 -9.91 -22.48
C GLU A 268 4.22 -11.30 -22.14
N ALA A 269 4.48 -11.59 -20.87
CA ALA A 269 4.85 -12.94 -20.44
C ALA A 269 3.75 -13.96 -20.76
N ILE A 270 2.49 -13.60 -20.55
CA ILE A 270 1.33 -14.43 -20.93
C ILE A 270 1.31 -14.60 -22.46
N GLN A 271 1.52 -13.53 -23.21
CA GLN A 271 1.53 -13.57 -24.67
C GLN A 271 2.64 -14.47 -25.23
N VAL A 272 3.85 -14.41 -24.67
CA VAL A 272 4.98 -15.30 -25.03
C VAL A 272 4.65 -16.76 -24.75
N MET A 273 3.90 -17.05 -23.67
CA MET A 273 3.47 -18.40 -23.29
C MET A 273 2.22 -18.90 -24.05
N GLY A 274 1.57 -18.03 -24.83
CA GLY A 274 0.36 -18.34 -25.59
C GLY A 274 -0.77 -18.91 -24.71
N GLY A 275 -1.45 -19.94 -25.19
CA GLY A 275 -2.58 -20.55 -24.47
C GLY A 275 -2.22 -21.07 -23.07
N MET A 276 -0.97 -21.45 -22.82
CA MET A 276 -0.52 -21.87 -21.49
C MET A 276 -0.43 -20.70 -20.51
N GLY A 277 -0.10 -19.49 -20.97
CA GLY A 277 -0.06 -18.29 -20.12
C GLY A 277 -1.43 -17.94 -19.52
N TYR A 278 -2.52 -18.35 -20.19
CA TYR A 278 -3.89 -18.19 -19.70
C TYR A 278 -4.29 -19.22 -18.63
N MET A 279 -3.58 -20.34 -18.55
CA MET A 279 -3.93 -21.44 -17.64
C MET A 279 -3.49 -21.15 -16.20
N ARG A 280 -4.33 -21.50 -15.22
CA ARG A 280 -4.03 -21.31 -13.79
C ARG A 280 -2.74 -21.99 -13.34
N SER A 281 -2.39 -23.12 -13.94
CA SER A 281 -1.16 -23.87 -13.61
C SER A 281 0.12 -23.09 -13.89
N ALA A 282 0.11 -22.16 -14.86
CA ALA A 282 1.27 -21.29 -15.13
C ALA A 282 1.43 -20.19 -14.06
N GLY A 283 0.34 -19.83 -13.38
CA GLY A 283 0.31 -18.83 -12.31
C GLY A 283 0.47 -17.39 -12.75
N LEU A 284 0.74 -17.08 -14.03
CA LEU A 284 0.84 -15.69 -14.51
C LEU A 284 -0.51 -14.97 -14.49
N GLU A 285 -1.61 -15.67 -14.76
CA GLU A 285 -2.96 -15.09 -14.62
C GLU A 285 -3.22 -14.56 -13.20
N ARG A 286 -2.68 -15.24 -12.18
CA ARG A 286 -2.76 -14.79 -10.78
C ARG A 286 -2.01 -13.48 -10.61
N VAL A 287 -0.77 -13.43 -11.08
CA VAL A 287 0.05 -12.21 -10.99
C VAL A 287 -0.61 -11.05 -11.74
N LEU A 288 -1.15 -11.28 -12.94
CA LEU A 288 -1.87 -10.25 -13.72
C LEU A 288 -3.09 -9.70 -12.97
N ARG A 289 -3.86 -10.58 -12.33
CA ARG A 289 -4.96 -10.16 -11.44
C ARG A 289 -4.48 -9.34 -10.25
N ASP A 290 -3.36 -9.75 -9.65
CA ASP A 290 -2.78 -9.12 -8.46
C ASP A 290 -2.27 -7.71 -8.77
N ILE A 291 -1.56 -7.50 -9.88
CA ILE A 291 -0.96 -6.21 -10.23
C ILE A 291 -1.96 -5.15 -10.70
N ARG A 292 -3.20 -5.52 -11.07
CA ARG A 292 -4.18 -4.54 -11.59
C ARG A 292 -4.44 -3.39 -10.61
N ILE A 293 -4.46 -3.67 -9.31
CA ILE A 293 -4.75 -2.68 -8.27
C ILE A 293 -3.62 -1.67 -8.05
N PHE A 294 -2.38 -2.01 -8.44
CA PHE A 294 -1.20 -1.16 -8.24
C PHE A 294 -1.22 0.14 -9.05
N ARG A 295 -2.07 0.19 -10.10
CA ARG A 295 -2.33 1.39 -10.88
C ARG A 295 -3.43 2.28 -10.28
N ILE A 296 -4.04 1.89 -9.15
CA ILE A 296 -5.21 2.55 -8.57
C ILE A 296 -4.90 3.10 -7.18
N PHE A 297 -4.49 2.24 -6.24
CA PHE A 297 -4.16 2.69 -4.88
C PHE A 297 -2.81 3.42 -4.82
N GLU A 298 -2.48 4.03 -3.68
CA GLU A 298 -1.24 4.78 -3.41
C GLU A 298 -0.93 5.91 -4.40
#